data_AF-A0A6Q2Y6A6-F1
#
_entry.id   AF-A0A6Q2Y6A6-F1
#
_cell.length_a   1.000
_cell.length_b   1.000
_cell.length_c   1.000
_cell.angle_alpha   90.00
_cell.angle_beta   90.00
_cell.angle_gamma   90.00
#
_symmetry.space_group_name_H-M   'P 1'
#
loop_
_entity.id
_entity.type
_entity.pdbx_description
1 polymer ?
#
loop_
_entity_poly.entity_id
_entity_poly.type
_entity_poly.pdbx_seq_one_letter_code
_entity_poly.pdbx_strand_id
1 'polypeptide(L)'
;TLMDTDCCRVGSQSFLITVGCLSALLQFRTQSGEGPHKMPQIGSNVKKKQQSVFDKRTEDSMALQYFQFYGCLSQQQNMLQDYLRTATYQKAILLNEADFKDKIVLDVGSGSGILSFFAIQAGAKRVYAVEASPVDTFAEMLVKSNRLSDRIIVLSGRIEEVSCPEEVDVIISEPIGYMLLNERMLEGYLHSRKWLKPKGMMFPTYSDMHLAPFNDEQLYIEHYARSNFWHQTCFYGVNLSGLHSSAVDEFFKQPIVDTFDMSILTAKSVKHCVNFMEAKAEDLQRLEIPFVFKLLQSGLIHGLAFWFDVAFVGSKMTVWLSTAPSEPLTHWYQVRCLFQTPLFGKVGQTLSGTVQFIANTRKSYDIHITAVVDQSGFKSGNSLDLKNPFFR
;
A
#
# COMPACT_ATOMS: atom_id res chain seq x y z
N THR A 1 -27.40 9.07 -22.33
CA THR A 1 -28.05 7.81 -21.89
C THR A 1 -28.94 8.18 -20.74
N LEU A 2 -30.28 8.12 -20.90
CA LEU A 2 -31.19 8.39 -19.79
C LEU A 2 -30.89 7.37 -18.68
N MET A 3 -30.62 7.83 -17.47
CA MET A 3 -30.50 6.94 -16.31
C MET A 3 -31.90 6.45 -15.96
N ASP A 4 -32.12 5.14 -16.07
CA ASP A 4 -33.36 4.52 -15.64
C ASP A 4 -33.61 4.87 -14.17
N THR A 5 -34.76 5.49 -13.93
CA THR A 5 -35.21 5.88 -12.60
C THR A 5 -36.31 4.93 -12.20
N ASP A 6 -35.99 4.06 -11.25
CA ASP A 6 -36.96 3.10 -10.70
C ASP A 6 -37.60 3.71 -9.45
N CYS A 7 -38.94 3.75 -9.43
CA CYS A 7 -39.68 4.15 -8.25
C CYS A 7 -40.60 3.01 -7.78
N CYS A 8 -40.56 2.72 -6.48
CA CYS A 8 -41.40 1.72 -5.84
C CYS A 8 -42.15 2.36 -4.67
N ARG A 9 -43.46 2.17 -4.60
CA ARG A 9 -44.25 2.59 -3.45
C ARG A 9 -44.04 1.60 -2.30
N VAL A 10 -43.49 2.08 -1.19
CA VAL A 10 -43.27 1.29 0.02
C VAL A 10 -44.34 1.68 1.05
N GLY A 11 -45.37 0.87 1.14
CA GLY A 11 -46.50 1.12 2.02
C GLY A 11 -47.40 2.29 1.56
N SER A 12 -48.23 2.79 2.46
CA SER A 12 -49.32 3.68 2.08
C SER A 12 -48.90 5.16 1.96
N GLN A 13 -47.72 5.52 2.46
CA GLN A 13 -47.24 6.92 2.61
C GLN A 13 -45.75 7.12 2.24
N SER A 14 -45.09 6.14 1.61
CA SER A 14 -43.68 6.27 1.26
C SER A 14 -43.35 5.77 -0.14
N PHE A 15 -42.36 6.41 -0.76
CA PHE A 15 -41.83 6.05 -2.06
C PHE A 15 -40.32 5.92 -1.98
N LEU A 16 -39.79 4.80 -2.45
CA LEU A 16 -38.38 4.59 -2.66
C LEU A 16 -38.07 4.94 -4.11
N ILE A 17 -37.17 5.89 -4.32
CA ILE A 17 -36.70 6.28 -5.65
C ILE A 17 -35.23 5.92 -5.75
N THR A 18 -34.89 5.17 -6.79
CA THR A 18 -33.52 4.77 -7.11
C THR A 18 -33.13 5.39 -8.45
N VAL A 19 -32.02 6.14 -8.44
CA VAL A 19 -31.40 6.69 -9.65
C VAL A 19 -29.95 6.22 -9.68
N GLY A 20 -29.65 5.28 -10.57
CA GLY A 20 -28.35 4.60 -10.59
C GLY A 20 -28.08 3.86 -9.28
N CYS A 21 -26.99 4.20 -8.58
CA CYS A 21 -26.56 3.56 -7.33
C CYS A 21 -27.11 4.25 -6.07
N LEU A 22 -27.91 5.32 -6.21
CA LEU A 22 -28.42 6.11 -5.10
C LEU A 22 -29.91 5.81 -4.88
N SER A 23 -30.26 5.42 -3.66
CA SER A 23 -31.65 5.22 -3.24
C SER A 23 -32.04 6.25 -2.17
N ALA A 24 -33.19 6.89 -2.34
CA ALA A 24 -33.76 7.83 -1.39
C ALA A 24 -35.21 7.44 -1.04
N LEU A 25 -35.54 7.46 0.25
CA LEU A 25 -36.89 7.19 0.76
C LEU A 25 -37.61 8.52 1.05
N LEU A 26 -38.71 8.77 0.34
CA LEU A 26 -39.59 9.91 0.56
C LEU A 26 -40.80 9.46 1.37
N GLN A 27 -41.01 10.04 2.54
CA GLN A 27 -42.14 9.73 3.43
C GLN A 27 -43.04 10.95 3.63
N PHE A 28 -44.32 10.82 3.29
CA PHE A 28 -45.31 11.88 3.38
C PHE A 28 -46.16 11.74 4.64
N ARG A 29 -46.37 12.84 5.35
CA ARG A 29 -47.03 12.83 6.67
C ARG A 29 -48.56 12.70 6.64
N THR A 30 -49.24 12.84 5.49
CA THR A 30 -50.71 12.76 5.38
C THR A 30 -51.18 12.19 4.03
N GLN A 31 -52.30 11.46 4.04
CA GLN A 31 -52.98 10.92 2.86
C GLN A 31 -54.17 11.81 2.46
N SER A 32 -53.95 12.93 1.78
CA SER A 32 -55.01 13.63 1.03
C SER A 32 -54.44 14.86 0.31
N GLY A 33 -54.68 14.98 -1.00
CA GLY A 33 -54.65 16.28 -1.69
C GLY A 33 -54.04 16.25 -3.09
N GLU A 34 -54.87 15.97 -4.09
CA GLU A 34 -54.64 16.25 -5.51
C GLU A 34 -54.58 17.77 -5.78
N GLY A 35 -53.67 18.23 -6.65
CA GLY A 35 -53.61 19.60 -7.17
C GLY A 35 -52.22 20.01 -7.70
N PRO A 36 -52.10 20.72 -8.85
CA PRO A 36 -50.83 20.91 -9.56
C PRO A 36 -50.00 22.04 -8.92
N HIS A 37 -49.24 21.69 -7.89
CA HIS A 37 -48.31 22.63 -7.26
C HIS A 37 -46.88 22.33 -7.70
N LYS A 38 -46.35 23.29 -8.47
CA LYS A 38 -44.95 23.59 -8.77
C LYS A 38 -43.94 22.64 -8.10
N MET A 39 -43.21 21.87 -8.93
CA MET A 39 -41.95 21.24 -8.52
C MET A 39 -41.14 22.27 -7.72
N PRO A 40 -40.79 21.99 -6.44
CA PRO A 40 -39.69 22.69 -5.83
C PRO A 40 -38.51 22.39 -6.74
N GLN A 41 -37.91 23.41 -7.35
CA GLN A 41 -36.58 23.22 -7.88
C GLN A 41 -35.73 22.81 -6.69
N ILE A 42 -35.42 21.51 -6.62
CA ILE A 42 -34.29 21.02 -5.85
C ILE A 42 -33.11 21.64 -6.57
N GLY A 43 -32.77 22.86 -6.16
CA GLY A 43 -31.47 23.42 -6.44
C GLY A 43 -30.50 22.35 -6.02
N SER A 44 -29.77 21.80 -6.99
CA SER A 44 -28.64 20.95 -6.75
C SER A 44 -27.59 21.80 -6.03
N ASN A 45 -27.80 22.03 -4.73
CA ASN A 45 -26.71 22.20 -3.79
C ASN A 45 -26.04 20.84 -3.63
N VAL A 46 -25.57 20.29 -4.75
CA VAL A 46 -24.30 19.58 -4.75
C VAL A 46 -23.34 20.68 -4.34
N LYS A 47 -23.11 20.82 -3.03
CA LYS A 47 -21.84 21.35 -2.56
C LYS A 47 -20.83 20.62 -3.41
N LYS A 48 -20.15 21.31 -4.33
CA LYS A 48 -19.00 20.74 -5.03
C LYS A 48 -18.13 20.21 -3.90
N LYS A 49 -18.15 18.90 -3.68
CA LYS A 49 -17.30 18.24 -2.72
C LYS A 49 -15.92 18.68 -3.17
N GLN A 50 -15.22 19.48 -2.36
CA GLN A 50 -13.86 19.84 -2.71
C GLN A 50 -13.12 18.51 -2.82
N GLN A 51 -12.77 18.14 -4.05
CA GLN A 51 -12.18 16.85 -4.34
C GLN A 51 -10.84 16.81 -3.61
N SER A 52 -10.72 15.90 -2.64
CA SER A 52 -9.53 15.83 -1.81
C SER A 52 -8.33 15.40 -2.65
N VAL A 53 -7.11 15.59 -2.12
CA VAL A 53 -5.89 15.11 -2.81
C VAL A 53 -5.96 13.59 -3.03
N PHE A 54 -6.60 12.88 -2.10
CA PHE A 54 -6.84 11.44 -2.19
C PHE A 54 -7.78 11.07 -3.34
N ASP A 55 -8.93 11.76 -3.47
CA ASP A 55 -9.95 11.49 -4.51
C ASP A 55 -9.42 11.72 -5.93
N LYS A 56 -8.36 12.53 -6.09
CA LYS A 56 -7.70 12.74 -7.39
C LYS A 56 -6.80 11.57 -7.79
N ARG A 57 -6.36 10.78 -6.82
CA ARG A 57 -5.32 9.74 -7.01
C ARG A 57 -5.86 8.32 -6.96
N THR A 58 -7.05 8.14 -6.39
CA THR A 58 -7.64 6.82 -6.11
C THR A 58 -9.08 6.77 -6.60
N GLU A 59 -9.46 5.69 -7.27
CA GLU A 59 -10.86 5.43 -7.61
C GLU A 59 -11.71 5.14 -6.36
N ASP A 60 -12.91 5.73 -6.29
CA ASP A 60 -13.79 5.64 -5.11
C ASP A 60 -14.12 4.19 -4.70
N SER A 61 -14.36 3.30 -5.66
CA SER A 61 -14.63 1.89 -5.41
C SER A 61 -13.42 1.17 -4.77
N MET A 62 -12.22 1.49 -5.24
CA MET A 62 -10.96 0.95 -4.73
C MET A 62 -10.66 1.47 -3.33
N ALA A 63 -10.91 2.75 -3.08
CA ALA A 63 -10.80 3.34 -1.75
C ALA A 63 -11.74 2.65 -0.75
N LEU A 64 -13.00 2.41 -1.13
CA LEU A 64 -13.97 1.75 -0.27
C LEU A 64 -13.54 0.33 0.09
N GLN A 65 -13.14 -0.48 -0.92
CA GLN A 65 -12.65 -1.84 -0.68
C GLN A 65 -11.41 -1.87 0.22
N TYR A 66 -10.49 -0.93 0.02
CA TYR A 66 -9.30 -0.78 0.85
C TYR A 66 -9.65 -0.52 2.32
N PHE A 67 -10.51 0.47 2.61
CA PHE A 67 -10.89 0.78 4.00
C PHE A 67 -11.78 -0.30 4.63
N GLN A 68 -12.58 -1.00 3.83
CA GLN A 68 -13.35 -2.16 4.32
C GLN A 68 -12.44 -3.31 4.73
N PHE A 69 -11.40 -3.61 3.94
CA PHE A 69 -10.41 -4.62 4.27
C PHE A 69 -9.71 -4.33 5.60
N TYR A 70 -9.23 -3.09 5.78
CA TYR A 70 -8.60 -2.67 7.03
C TYR A 70 -9.58 -2.54 8.20
N GLY A 71 -10.88 -2.39 7.91
CA GLY A 71 -12.01 -2.42 8.84
C GLY A 71 -12.16 -3.71 9.65
N CYS A 72 -11.55 -4.81 9.20
CA CYS A 72 -11.70 -6.13 9.84
C CYS A 72 -10.69 -6.34 10.98
N LEU A 73 -11.19 -6.71 12.17
CA LEU A 73 -10.32 -7.09 13.31
C LEU A 73 -9.37 -8.25 13.00
N SER A 74 -9.77 -9.19 12.13
CA SER A 74 -8.89 -10.27 11.68
C SER A 74 -7.65 -9.73 10.96
N GLN A 75 -7.77 -8.68 10.16
CA GLN A 75 -6.61 -8.06 9.51
C GLN A 75 -5.74 -7.28 10.48
N GLN A 76 -6.37 -6.55 11.41
CA GLN A 76 -5.64 -5.91 12.51
C GLN A 76 -4.86 -6.95 13.33
N GLN A 77 -5.47 -8.10 13.61
CA GLN A 77 -4.83 -9.20 14.32
C GLN A 77 -3.64 -9.78 13.53
N ASN A 78 -3.79 -10.03 12.23
CA ASN A 78 -2.70 -10.52 11.37
C ASN A 78 -1.47 -9.59 11.47
N MET A 79 -1.69 -8.28 11.42
CA MET A 79 -0.63 -7.27 11.56
C MET A 79 0.00 -7.25 12.96
N LEU A 80 -0.82 -7.36 14.02
CA LEU A 80 -0.35 -7.37 15.40
C LEU A 80 0.39 -8.66 15.78
N GLN A 81 0.06 -9.79 15.14
CA GLN A 81 0.71 -11.07 15.35
C GLN A 81 2.07 -11.18 14.65
N ASP A 82 2.37 -10.29 13.69
CA ASP A 82 3.74 -10.09 13.23
C ASP A 82 4.55 -9.44 14.36
N TYR A 83 5.17 -10.30 15.16
CA TYR A 83 5.95 -9.92 16.32
C TYR A 83 7.15 -9.08 15.93
N LEU A 84 7.88 -9.43 14.85
CA LEU A 84 9.08 -8.70 14.46
C LEU A 84 8.72 -7.27 14.08
N ARG A 85 7.66 -7.08 13.29
CA ARG A 85 7.10 -5.77 12.99
C ARG A 85 6.77 -5.02 14.29
N THR A 86 5.83 -5.55 15.07
CA THR A 86 5.23 -4.82 16.20
C THR A 86 6.26 -4.51 17.29
N ALA A 87 7.12 -5.47 17.62
CA ALA A 87 8.17 -5.31 18.60
C ALA A 87 9.27 -4.33 18.14
N THR A 88 9.59 -4.29 16.85
CA THR A 88 10.60 -3.33 16.34
C THR A 88 10.09 -1.89 16.42
N TYR A 89 8.82 -1.65 16.09
CA TYR A 89 8.17 -0.34 16.29
C TYR A 89 8.16 0.06 17.77
N GLN A 90 7.75 -0.84 18.67
CA GLN A 90 7.79 -0.57 20.11
C GLN A 90 9.21 -0.26 20.59
N LYS A 91 10.19 -1.05 20.17
CA LYS A 91 11.60 -0.87 20.50
C LYS A 91 12.13 0.47 19.99
N ALA A 92 11.82 0.85 18.75
CA ALA A 92 12.23 2.12 18.16
C ALA A 92 11.71 3.32 18.97
N ILE A 93 10.45 3.26 19.40
CA ILE A 93 9.80 4.31 20.19
C ILE A 93 10.37 4.36 21.62
N LEU A 94 10.41 3.22 22.32
CA LEU A 94 10.84 3.17 23.74
C LEU A 94 12.34 3.44 23.91
N LEU A 95 13.20 2.94 23.02
CA LEU A 95 14.64 3.21 23.12
C LEU A 95 14.98 4.67 22.84
N ASN A 96 14.08 5.41 22.17
CA ASN A 96 14.20 6.83 21.91
C ASN A 96 13.17 7.64 22.73
N GLU A 97 12.89 7.23 23.98
CA GLU A 97 11.87 7.88 24.83
C GLU A 97 11.99 9.41 24.92
N ALA A 98 13.19 9.98 24.85
CA ALA A 98 13.42 11.43 24.89
C ALA A 98 12.77 12.18 23.72
N ASP A 99 12.56 11.49 22.60
CA ASP A 99 11.90 12.00 21.41
C ASP A 99 10.38 12.05 21.56
N PHE A 100 9.82 11.32 22.54
CA PHE A 100 8.38 11.19 22.77
C PHE A 100 7.94 11.83 24.09
N LYS A 101 8.78 11.83 25.12
CA LYS A 101 8.43 12.32 26.45
C LYS A 101 7.97 13.78 26.42
N ASP A 102 6.77 14.02 26.96
CA ASP A 102 6.09 15.31 26.99
C ASP A 102 5.80 15.92 25.60
N LYS A 103 5.89 15.12 24.53
CA LYS A 103 5.65 15.54 23.14
C LYS A 103 4.23 15.27 22.66
N ILE A 104 3.87 15.95 21.58
CA ILE A 104 2.63 15.74 20.85
C ILE A 104 2.94 14.89 19.62
N VAL A 105 2.19 13.81 19.45
CA VAL A 105 2.44 12.80 18.41
C VAL A 105 1.22 12.70 17.49
N LEU A 106 1.46 12.51 16.19
CA LEU A 106 0.44 12.15 15.20
C LEU A 106 0.69 10.71 14.74
N ASP A 107 -0.29 9.84 14.89
CA ASP A 107 -0.28 8.45 14.40
C ASP A 107 -1.16 8.37 13.15
N VAL A 108 -0.54 8.16 11.99
CA VAL A 108 -1.20 8.22 10.67
C VAL A 108 -1.59 6.83 10.21
N GLY A 109 -2.89 6.59 10.03
CA GLY A 109 -3.43 5.27 9.73
C GLY A 109 -3.28 4.35 10.93
N SER A 110 -3.74 4.82 12.09
CA SER A 110 -3.46 4.22 13.39
C SER A 110 -4.02 2.80 13.55
N GLY A 111 -4.99 2.38 12.72
CA GLY A 111 -5.65 1.09 12.82
C GLY A 111 -6.24 0.90 14.22
N SER A 112 -5.82 -0.16 14.91
CA SER A 112 -6.18 -0.41 16.31
C SER A 112 -5.63 0.61 17.33
N GLY A 113 -4.70 1.47 16.92
CA GLY A 113 -4.02 2.46 17.77
C GLY A 113 -2.75 1.95 18.47
N ILE A 114 -2.24 0.77 18.09
CA ILE A 114 -1.09 0.14 18.79
C ILE A 114 0.14 1.05 18.90
N LEU A 115 0.48 1.78 17.84
CA LEU A 115 1.62 2.70 17.83
C LEU A 115 1.37 3.91 18.75
N SER A 116 0.14 4.41 18.79
CA SER A 116 -0.29 5.42 19.76
C SER A 116 -0.08 4.97 21.20
N PHE A 117 -0.38 3.71 21.55
CA PHE A 117 -0.09 3.18 22.89
C PHE A 117 1.41 3.14 23.19
N PHE A 118 2.24 2.76 22.22
CA PHE A 118 3.71 2.79 22.39
C PHE A 118 4.24 4.21 22.63
N ALA A 119 3.71 5.20 21.90
CA ALA A 119 4.06 6.60 22.14
C ALA A 119 3.67 7.06 23.56
N ILE A 120 2.50 6.66 24.07
CA ILE A 120 2.09 6.93 25.46
C ILE A 120 3.02 6.23 26.47
N GLN A 121 3.43 4.99 26.21
CA GLN A 121 4.39 4.25 27.04
C GLN A 121 5.75 4.96 27.11
N ALA A 122 6.20 5.58 26.00
CA ALA A 122 7.39 6.42 25.95
C ALA A 122 7.21 7.82 26.60
N GLY A 123 6.03 8.13 27.13
CA GLY A 123 5.76 9.38 27.84
C GLY A 123 5.17 10.51 26.99
N ALA A 124 4.62 10.23 25.80
CA ALA A 124 3.97 11.25 24.97
C ALA A 124 2.86 11.99 25.71
N LYS A 125 2.89 13.32 25.74
CA LYS A 125 1.87 14.15 26.39
C LYS A 125 0.50 13.89 25.78
N ARG A 126 0.44 13.80 24.45
CA ARG A 126 -0.78 13.56 23.68
C ARG A 126 -0.47 12.88 22.36
N VAL A 127 -1.39 12.04 21.90
CA VAL A 127 -1.37 11.41 20.58
C VAL A 127 -2.68 11.69 19.86
N TYR A 128 -2.59 12.16 18.61
CA TYR A 128 -3.70 12.23 17.68
C TYR A 128 -3.62 11.00 16.75
N ALA A 129 -4.58 10.09 16.88
CA ALA A 129 -4.63 8.85 16.13
C ALA A 129 -5.61 8.97 14.96
N VAL A 130 -5.10 9.15 13.74
CA VAL A 130 -5.93 9.32 12.55
C VAL A 130 -6.22 7.95 11.93
N GLU A 131 -7.51 7.63 11.76
CA GLU A 131 -7.94 6.38 11.14
C GLU A 131 -9.16 6.62 10.25
N ALA A 132 -9.10 6.10 9.02
CA ALA A 132 -10.13 6.34 7.99
C ALA A 132 -11.11 5.16 7.83
N SER A 133 -10.73 3.97 8.28
CA SER A 133 -11.57 2.78 8.28
C SER A 133 -12.46 2.73 9.53
N PRO A 134 -13.49 1.86 9.55
CA PRO A 134 -14.33 1.64 10.73
C PRO A 134 -13.59 1.12 11.98
N VAL A 135 -12.28 0.85 11.90
CA VAL A 135 -11.46 0.45 13.06
C VAL A 135 -11.26 1.59 14.05
N ASP A 136 -11.47 2.84 13.63
CA ASP A 136 -11.50 4.00 14.52
C ASP A 136 -12.36 3.77 15.78
N THR A 137 -13.54 3.13 15.63
CA THR A 137 -14.41 2.76 16.75
C THR A 137 -13.78 1.73 17.70
N PHE A 138 -13.04 0.74 17.17
CA PHE A 138 -12.29 -0.23 17.96
C PHE A 138 -11.10 0.43 18.66
N ALA A 139 -10.39 1.34 17.99
CA ALA A 139 -9.31 2.13 18.59
C ALA A 139 -9.84 2.97 19.77
N GLU A 140 -10.98 3.64 19.61
CA GLU A 140 -11.62 4.38 20.71
C GLU A 140 -11.99 3.47 21.89
N MET A 141 -12.50 2.27 21.64
CA MET A 141 -12.80 1.29 22.70
C MET A 141 -11.54 0.85 23.44
N LEU A 142 -10.44 0.62 22.72
CA LEU A 142 -9.14 0.32 23.33
C LEU A 142 -8.61 1.49 24.17
N VAL A 143 -8.71 2.72 23.67
CA VAL A 143 -8.30 3.93 24.41
C VAL A 143 -9.10 4.08 25.70
N LYS A 144 -10.42 3.93 25.65
CA LYS A 144 -11.32 4.01 26.82
C LYS A 144 -11.03 2.91 27.83
N SER A 145 -10.90 1.66 27.39
CA SER A 145 -10.63 0.52 28.28
C SER A 145 -9.26 0.60 28.97
N ASN A 146 -8.27 1.22 28.32
CA ASN A 146 -6.95 1.48 28.90
C ASN A 146 -6.86 2.80 29.69
N ARG A 147 -7.98 3.53 29.85
CA ARG A 147 -8.06 4.80 30.61
C ARG A 147 -7.12 5.89 30.08
N LEU A 148 -7.01 6.00 28.75
CA LEU A 148 -6.13 6.96 28.08
C LEU A 148 -6.88 8.01 27.24
N SER A 149 -8.19 8.16 27.44
CA SER A 149 -9.04 9.07 26.66
C SER A 149 -8.65 10.55 26.75
N ASP A 150 -7.88 10.95 27.77
CA ASP A 150 -7.34 12.29 27.95
C ASP A 150 -6.03 12.53 27.15
N ARG A 151 -5.36 11.45 26.75
CA ARG A 151 -4.04 11.48 26.10
C ARG A 151 -4.06 10.98 24.66
N ILE A 152 -4.92 10.02 24.30
CA ILE A 152 -5.08 9.55 22.91
C ILE A 152 -6.42 10.03 22.38
N ILE A 153 -6.39 10.82 21.31
CA ILE A 153 -7.59 11.36 20.65
C ILE A 153 -7.67 10.75 19.26
N VAL A 154 -8.69 9.93 19.03
CA VAL A 154 -8.97 9.33 17.73
C VAL A 154 -9.63 10.37 16.83
N LEU A 155 -9.07 10.55 15.62
CA LEU A 155 -9.56 11.45 14.59
C LEU A 155 -10.03 10.62 13.40
N SER A 156 -11.33 10.35 13.36
CA SER A 156 -11.96 9.58 12.28
C SER A 156 -11.93 10.33 10.95
N GLY A 157 -11.25 9.77 9.96
CA GLY A 157 -11.19 10.29 8.60
C GLY A 157 -9.84 10.07 7.91
N ARG A 158 -9.78 10.43 6.63
CA ARG A 158 -8.55 10.36 5.85
C ARG A 158 -7.58 11.47 6.26
N ILE A 159 -6.28 11.19 6.24
CA ILE A 159 -5.25 12.15 6.64
C ILE A 159 -5.28 13.43 5.79
N GLU A 160 -5.78 13.36 4.56
CA GLU A 160 -5.95 14.51 3.68
C GLU A 160 -7.11 15.42 4.06
N GLU A 161 -8.10 14.89 4.79
CA GLU A 161 -9.40 15.51 5.06
C GLU A 161 -9.60 15.90 6.53
N VAL A 162 -8.93 15.21 7.46
CA VAL A 162 -8.96 15.56 8.89
C VAL A 162 -8.21 16.86 9.18
N SER A 163 -8.57 17.50 10.28
CA SER A 163 -7.86 18.66 10.83
C SER A 163 -7.23 18.29 12.16
N CYS A 164 -5.90 18.27 12.24
CA CYS A 164 -5.20 18.13 13.50
C CYS A 164 -5.34 19.43 14.33
N PRO A 165 -5.72 19.37 15.63
CA PRO A 165 -5.97 20.56 16.44
C PRO A 165 -4.74 21.44 16.70
N GLU A 166 -3.54 20.86 16.68
CA GLU A 166 -2.27 21.54 16.93
C GLU A 166 -1.14 20.89 16.13
N GLU A 167 -0.02 21.60 15.95
CA GLU A 167 1.18 21.02 15.35
C GLU A 167 1.81 19.97 16.27
N VAL A 168 2.46 18.96 15.68
CA VAL A 168 3.02 17.80 16.38
C VAL A 168 4.55 17.79 16.34
N ASP A 169 5.17 17.22 17.36
CA ASP A 169 6.63 17.07 17.44
C ASP A 169 7.11 15.82 16.69
N VAL A 170 6.29 14.76 16.66
CA VAL A 170 6.63 13.49 16.02
C VAL A 170 5.44 12.96 15.23
N ILE A 171 5.69 12.47 14.02
CA ILE A 171 4.72 11.69 13.24
C ILE A 171 5.17 10.24 13.21
N ILE A 172 4.30 9.33 13.64
CA ILE A 172 4.49 7.88 13.56
C ILE A 172 3.50 7.28 12.56
N SER A 173 3.93 6.24 11.85
CA SER A 173 3.04 5.48 10.97
C SER A 173 3.66 4.13 10.63
N GLU A 174 2.83 3.19 10.21
CA GLU A 174 3.23 2.02 9.46
C GLU A 174 2.61 2.12 8.05
N PRO A 175 3.26 2.82 7.11
CA PRO A 175 2.71 3.10 5.78
C PRO A 175 3.21 2.11 4.70
N ILE A 176 3.69 0.93 5.08
CA ILE A 176 4.56 0.11 4.24
C ILE A 176 3.78 -1.08 3.64
N GLY A 177 3.69 -1.11 2.32
CA GLY A 177 3.16 -2.25 1.58
C GLY A 177 4.26 -3.16 1.01
N TYR A 178 3.86 -4.16 0.22
CA TYR A 178 4.79 -4.94 -0.61
C TYR A 178 5.69 -4.03 -1.45
N MET A 179 6.96 -4.43 -1.60
CA MET A 179 8.00 -3.63 -2.25
C MET A 179 8.06 -2.18 -1.73
N LEU A 180 7.80 -1.96 -0.44
CA LEU A 180 7.72 -0.65 0.24
C LEU A 180 6.56 0.25 -0.20
N LEU A 181 6.19 0.23 -1.48
CA LEU A 181 5.35 1.24 -2.14
C LEU A 181 3.88 0.84 -2.27
N ASN A 182 3.56 -0.47 -2.27
CA ASN A 182 2.19 -0.92 -2.51
C ASN A 182 1.20 -0.25 -1.54
N GLU A 183 -0.06 -0.12 -1.96
CA GLU A 183 -1.14 0.56 -1.22
C GLU A 183 -1.08 2.09 -1.19
N ARG A 184 0.05 2.66 -1.63
CA ARG A 184 0.28 4.11 -1.76
C ARG A 184 0.05 4.88 -0.46
N MET A 185 0.25 4.24 0.69
CA MET A 185 0.04 4.85 2.01
C MET A 185 1.14 5.87 2.36
N LEU A 186 2.34 5.70 1.81
CA LEU A 186 3.45 6.64 1.94
C LEU A 186 3.10 8.07 1.52
N GLU A 187 2.22 8.25 0.53
CA GLU A 187 1.78 9.58 0.12
C GLU A 187 1.00 10.31 1.23
N GLY A 188 0.12 9.59 1.94
CA GLY A 188 -0.60 10.10 3.10
C GLY A 188 0.35 10.38 4.27
N TYR A 189 1.36 9.53 4.45
CA TYR A 189 2.43 9.75 5.42
C TYR A 189 3.21 11.05 5.14
N LEU A 190 3.64 11.27 3.89
CA LEU A 190 4.32 12.51 3.49
C LEU A 190 3.40 13.74 3.60
N HIS A 191 2.11 13.60 3.32
CA HIS A 191 1.11 14.67 3.43
C HIS A 191 0.91 15.14 4.87
N SER A 192 1.01 14.22 5.84
CA SER A 192 0.84 14.52 7.25
C SER A 192 1.88 15.50 7.81
N ARG A 193 3.04 15.66 7.14
CA ARG A 193 4.11 16.60 7.52
C ARG A 193 3.66 18.06 7.58
N LYS A 194 2.54 18.43 6.95
CA LYS A 194 1.96 19.78 7.08
C LYS A 194 1.64 20.17 8.53
N TRP A 195 1.52 19.18 9.43
CA TRP A 195 1.32 19.40 10.87
C TRP A 195 2.60 19.20 11.69
N LEU A 196 3.73 18.83 11.06
CA LEU A 196 4.98 18.62 11.75
C LEU A 196 5.62 19.97 12.07
N LYS A 197 5.97 20.19 13.33
CA LYS A 197 6.71 21.40 13.76
C LYS A 197 8.07 21.48 13.04
N PRO A 198 8.65 22.69 12.92
CA PRO A 198 10.06 22.81 12.56
C PRO A 198 10.94 21.98 13.51
N LYS A 199 11.83 21.15 12.96
CA LYS A 199 12.65 20.16 13.69
C LYS A 199 11.88 19.00 14.32
N GLY A 200 10.62 18.81 13.95
CA GLY A 200 9.90 17.58 14.28
C GLY A 200 10.51 16.36 13.57
N MET A 201 10.11 15.17 13.99
CA MET A 201 10.65 13.91 13.50
C MET A 201 9.59 13.00 12.90
N MET A 202 10.03 12.08 12.05
CA MET A 202 9.20 11.05 11.45
C MET A 202 9.76 9.67 11.81
N PHE A 203 8.87 8.78 12.23
CA PHE A 203 9.16 7.38 12.49
C PHE A 203 8.23 6.48 11.64
N PRO A 204 8.75 5.74 10.64
CA PRO A 204 10.15 5.68 10.21
C PRO A 204 10.67 6.99 9.56
N THR A 205 11.98 7.18 9.55
CA THR A 205 12.65 8.38 9.01
C THR A 205 13.15 8.14 7.58
N TYR A 206 13.71 6.96 7.33
CA TYR A 206 14.20 6.53 6.02
C TYR A 206 13.62 5.16 5.66
N SER A 207 13.61 4.88 4.37
CA SER A 207 13.44 3.54 3.85
C SER A 207 14.48 3.25 2.77
N ASP A 208 15.02 2.05 2.76
CA ASP A 208 15.91 1.53 1.75
C ASP A 208 15.19 0.43 0.98
N MET A 209 14.90 0.64 -0.31
CA MET A 209 14.46 -0.42 -1.21
C MET A 209 15.69 -1.10 -1.81
N HIS A 210 15.78 -2.41 -1.64
CA HIS A 210 16.83 -3.23 -2.20
C HIS A 210 16.32 -4.00 -3.41
N LEU A 211 17.18 -4.14 -4.42
CA LEU A 211 16.94 -5.00 -5.57
C LEU A 211 18.20 -5.78 -5.93
N ALA A 212 18.04 -7.05 -6.30
CA ALA A 212 19.15 -7.91 -6.73
C ALA A 212 18.70 -8.92 -7.81
N PRO A 213 19.55 -9.23 -8.81
CA PRO A 213 19.24 -10.23 -9.81
C PRO A 213 19.31 -11.65 -9.23
N PHE A 214 18.37 -12.51 -9.59
CA PHE A 214 18.31 -13.89 -9.09
C PHE A 214 18.29 -14.93 -10.20
N ASN A 215 18.74 -16.14 -9.86
CA ASN A 215 18.64 -17.34 -10.68
C ASN A 215 17.75 -18.38 -9.98
N ASP A 216 16.49 -18.50 -10.43
CA ASP A 216 15.55 -19.53 -9.97
C ASP A 216 14.80 -20.13 -11.17
N GLU A 217 15.37 -21.19 -11.74
CA GLU A 217 14.79 -21.91 -12.89
C GLU A 217 13.49 -22.61 -12.51
N GLN A 218 13.40 -23.15 -11.29
CA GLN A 218 12.20 -23.84 -10.81
C GLN A 218 11.02 -22.88 -10.77
N LEU A 219 11.19 -21.68 -10.20
CA LEU A 219 10.14 -20.66 -10.17
C LEU A 219 9.72 -20.26 -11.59
N TYR A 220 10.68 -20.03 -12.49
CA TYR A 220 10.38 -19.62 -13.86
C TYR A 220 9.53 -20.68 -14.59
N ILE A 221 9.91 -21.95 -14.47
CA ILE A 221 9.18 -23.07 -15.08
C ILE A 221 7.80 -23.25 -14.43
N GLU A 222 7.71 -23.20 -13.10
CA GLU A 222 6.46 -23.31 -12.36
C GLU A 222 5.46 -22.24 -12.81
N HIS A 223 5.92 -20.99 -12.89
CA HIS A 223 5.08 -19.86 -13.27
C HIS A 223 4.65 -19.92 -14.74
N TYR A 224 5.56 -20.32 -15.63
CA TYR A 224 5.23 -20.58 -17.03
C TYR A 224 4.21 -21.71 -17.16
N ALA A 225 4.38 -22.81 -16.41
CA ALA A 225 3.53 -23.99 -16.49
C ALA A 225 2.07 -23.72 -16.11
N ARG A 226 1.77 -22.66 -15.35
CA ARG A 226 0.38 -22.20 -15.10
C ARG A 226 -0.38 -21.87 -16.38
N SER A 227 0.32 -21.45 -17.43
CA SER A 227 -0.26 -21.20 -18.76
C SER A 227 -0.55 -22.46 -19.56
N ASN A 228 0.04 -23.61 -19.21
CA ASN A 228 -0.14 -24.86 -19.95
C ASN A 228 -1.59 -25.35 -20.00
N PHE A 229 -2.45 -24.93 -19.06
CA PHE A 229 -3.89 -25.18 -19.17
C PHE A 229 -4.45 -24.69 -20.52
N TRP A 230 -3.97 -23.55 -21.00
CA TRP A 230 -4.41 -22.96 -22.26
C TRP A 230 -3.81 -23.63 -23.50
N HIS A 231 -2.86 -24.55 -23.36
CA HIS A 231 -2.35 -25.35 -24.49
C HIS A 231 -3.29 -26.45 -24.97
N GLN A 232 -4.40 -26.69 -24.27
CA GLN A 232 -5.34 -27.74 -24.62
C GLN A 232 -6.03 -27.48 -25.96
N THR A 233 -5.91 -28.44 -26.89
CA THR A 233 -6.51 -28.36 -28.23
C THR A 233 -7.95 -28.88 -28.30
N CYS A 234 -8.44 -29.55 -27.24
CA CYS A 234 -9.78 -30.13 -27.18
C CYS A 234 -10.35 -30.13 -25.75
N PHE A 235 -10.48 -28.96 -25.12
CA PHE A 235 -11.14 -28.80 -23.83
C PHE A 235 -12.66 -28.78 -24.04
N TYR A 236 -13.35 -29.89 -23.72
CA TYR A 236 -14.77 -30.10 -24.01
C TYR A 236 -15.14 -29.81 -25.48
N GLY A 237 -14.25 -30.18 -26.42
CA GLY A 237 -14.45 -29.93 -27.86
C GLY A 237 -14.00 -28.54 -28.35
N VAL A 238 -13.42 -27.71 -27.49
CA VAL A 238 -12.95 -26.35 -27.83
C VAL A 238 -11.42 -26.29 -27.79
N ASN A 239 -10.80 -25.69 -28.79
CA ASN A 239 -9.36 -25.41 -28.79
C ASN A 239 -9.07 -24.10 -28.03
N LEU A 240 -8.35 -24.20 -26.91
CA LEU A 240 -7.98 -23.05 -26.07
C LEU A 240 -6.64 -22.41 -26.46
N SER A 241 -5.85 -23.06 -27.34
CA SER A 241 -4.46 -22.69 -27.63
C SER A 241 -4.27 -21.26 -28.15
N GLY A 242 -5.31 -20.66 -28.73
CA GLY A 242 -5.30 -19.26 -29.16
C GLY A 242 -5.14 -18.24 -28.03
N LEU A 243 -5.37 -18.62 -26.77
CA LEU A 243 -5.23 -17.74 -25.59
C LEU A 243 -3.95 -17.99 -24.80
N HIS A 244 -3.12 -18.97 -25.19
CA HIS A 244 -1.94 -19.31 -24.40
C HIS A 244 -0.95 -18.16 -24.24
N SER A 245 -0.59 -17.46 -25.32
CA SER A 245 0.36 -16.35 -25.25
C SER A 245 -0.14 -15.24 -24.33
N SER A 246 -1.44 -14.91 -24.42
CA SER A 246 -2.07 -13.92 -23.54
C SER A 246 -2.05 -14.37 -22.07
N ALA A 247 -2.24 -15.67 -21.80
CA ALA A 247 -2.16 -16.22 -20.45
C ALA A 247 -0.73 -16.18 -19.89
N VAL A 248 0.28 -16.49 -20.72
CA VAL A 248 1.70 -16.33 -20.34
C VAL A 248 1.96 -14.87 -19.94
N ASP A 249 1.57 -13.92 -20.81
CA ASP A 249 1.77 -12.49 -20.53
C ASP A 249 1.05 -12.05 -19.24
N GLU A 250 -0.16 -12.55 -18.99
CA GLU A 250 -0.92 -12.26 -17.77
C GLU A 250 -0.22 -12.79 -16.52
N PHE A 251 0.25 -14.04 -16.53
CA PHE A 251 0.95 -14.60 -15.37
C PHE A 251 2.28 -13.89 -15.13
N PHE A 252 3.07 -13.61 -16.17
CA PHE A 252 4.34 -12.90 -16.03
C PHE A 252 4.16 -11.44 -15.58
N LYS A 253 2.96 -10.85 -15.68
CA LYS A 253 2.65 -9.55 -15.07
C LYS A 253 2.47 -9.58 -13.56
N GLN A 254 2.39 -10.76 -12.94
CA GLN A 254 2.21 -10.89 -11.48
C GLN A 254 3.57 -10.88 -10.77
N PRO A 255 3.85 -9.89 -9.89
CA PRO A 255 4.96 -10.03 -8.94
C PRO A 255 4.69 -11.20 -8.01
N ILE A 256 5.72 -11.96 -7.67
CA ILE A 256 5.60 -13.16 -6.83
C ILE A 256 6.00 -12.77 -5.40
N VAL A 257 5.11 -12.98 -4.45
CA VAL A 257 5.32 -12.72 -3.02
C VAL A 257 5.60 -14.04 -2.34
N ASP A 258 6.85 -14.24 -1.94
CA ASP A 258 7.31 -15.38 -1.15
C ASP A 258 8.70 -15.11 -0.55
N THR A 259 9.29 -16.12 0.09
CA THR A 259 10.67 -16.05 0.57
C THR A 259 11.58 -16.99 -0.21
N PHE A 260 12.87 -16.71 -0.19
CA PHE A 260 13.87 -17.47 -0.95
C PHE A 260 15.23 -17.49 -0.23
N ASP A 261 16.04 -18.51 -0.53
CA ASP A 261 17.40 -18.60 -0.02
C ASP A 261 18.33 -17.59 -0.72
N MET A 262 19.20 -16.92 0.03
CA MET A 262 20.09 -15.90 -0.52
C MET A 262 21.05 -16.42 -1.60
N SER A 263 21.31 -17.71 -1.67
CA SER A 263 22.19 -18.33 -2.66
C SER A 263 21.72 -18.14 -4.10
N ILE A 264 20.42 -17.91 -4.32
CA ILE A 264 19.88 -17.64 -5.66
C ILE A 264 20.28 -16.26 -6.19
N LEU A 265 20.72 -15.35 -5.32
CA LEU A 265 21.13 -14.00 -5.72
C LEU A 265 22.48 -14.05 -6.46
N THR A 266 22.49 -13.52 -7.67
CA THR A 266 23.64 -13.56 -8.58
C THR A 266 24.55 -12.34 -8.47
N ALA A 267 24.15 -11.31 -7.72
CA ALA A 267 24.93 -10.11 -7.42
C ALA A 267 24.55 -9.51 -6.07
N LYS A 268 25.38 -8.58 -5.56
CA LYS A 268 25.01 -7.76 -4.39
C LYS A 268 23.85 -6.83 -4.75
N SER A 269 22.97 -6.56 -3.78
CA SER A 269 21.84 -5.67 -4.00
C SER A 269 22.27 -4.23 -4.27
N VAL A 270 21.53 -3.55 -5.14
CA VAL A 270 21.51 -2.09 -5.25
C VAL A 270 20.45 -1.56 -4.29
N LYS A 271 20.70 -0.38 -3.73
CA LYS A 271 19.87 0.26 -2.71
C LYS A 271 19.35 1.60 -3.21
N HIS A 272 18.06 1.83 -3.06
CA HIS A 272 17.40 3.12 -3.31
C HIS A 272 16.80 3.65 -2.00
N CYS A 273 17.32 4.77 -1.52
CA CYS A 273 16.91 5.36 -0.25
C CYS A 273 15.88 6.47 -0.46
N VAL A 274 14.81 6.44 0.33
CA VAL A 274 13.83 7.52 0.44
C VAL A 274 13.93 8.12 1.84
N ASN A 275 14.21 9.43 1.90
CA ASN A 275 14.17 10.21 3.12
C ASN A 275 12.77 10.80 3.29
N PHE A 276 11.98 10.31 4.25
CA PHE A 276 10.60 10.78 4.43
C PHE A 276 10.50 12.23 4.93
N MET A 277 11.58 12.78 5.50
CA MET A 277 11.65 14.20 5.88
C MET A 277 11.78 15.14 4.67
N GLU A 278 12.24 14.65 3.52
CA GLU A 278 12.55 15.46 2.34
C GLU A 278 11.70 15.10 1.12
N ALA A 279 11.38 13.82 0.95
CA ALA A 279 10.63 13.30 -0.18
C ALA A 279 9.28 13.98 -0.34
N LYS A 280 8.86 14.23 -1.58
CA LYS A 280 7.55 14.80 -1.91
C LYS A 280 6.62 13.71 -2.45
N ALA A 281 5.31 13.97 -2.42
CA ALA A 281 4.35 13.02 -2.93
C ALA A 281 4.53 12.76 -4.44
N GLU A 282 5.01 13.76 -5.19
CA GLU A 282 5.30 13.67 -6.62
C GLU A 282 6.47 12.72 -6.90
N ASP A 283 7.45 12.65 -6.00
CA ASP A 283 8.61 11.75 -6.12
C ASP A 283 8.18 10.27 -6.07
N LEU A 284 7.05 9.99 -5.40
CA LEU A 284 6.46 8.65 -5.30
C LEU A 284 5.48 8.35 -6.44
N GLN A 285 5.06 9.33 -7.26
CA GLN A 285 4.13 9.06 -8.37
C GLN A 285 4.83 8.37 -9.55
N ARG A 286 6.10 8.73 -9.78
CA ARG A 286 6.95 8.12 -10.79
C ARG A 286 8.35 7.98 -10.22
N LEU A 287 8.67 6.79 -9.72
CA LEU A 287 9.97 6.48 -9.16
C LEU A 287 10.80 5.72 -10.17
N GLU A 288 12.03 6.16 -10.40
CA GLU A 288 12.97 5.52 -11.31
C GLU A 288 14.26 5.13 -10.57
N ILE A 289 14.58 3.84 -10.59
CA ILE A 289 15.73 3.27 -9.90
C ILE A 289 16.67 2.66 -10.95
N PRO A 290 17.73 3.39 -11.36
CA PRO A 290 18.77 2.80 -12.18
C PRO A 290 19.59 1.81 -11.34
N PHE A 291 20.04 0.74 -11.97
CA PHE A 291 20.89 -0.26 -11.34
C PHE A 291 22.05 -0.68 -12.24
N VAL A 292 23.15 -1.05 -11.60
CA VAL A 292 24.30 -1.67 -12.23
C VAL A 292 24.81 -2.76 -11.30
N PHE A 293 24.62 -4.01 -11.70
CA PHE A 293 25.05 -5.18 -10.95
C PHE A 293 26.31 -5.77 -11.55
N LYS A 294 27.33 -5.99 -10.72
CA LYS A 294 28.46 -6.85 -11.09
C LYS A 294 28.14 -8.29 -10.71
N LEU A 295 28.01 -9.16 -11.71
CA LEU A 295 27.63 -10.56 -11.50
C LEU A 295 28.73 -11.32 -10.76
N LEU A 296 28.34 -12.01 -9.70
CA LEU A 296 29.21 -12.83 -8.85
C LEU A 296 29.17 -14.31 -9.26
N GLN A 297 28.17 -14.71 -10.05
CA GLN A 297 27.98 -16.07 -10.53
C GLN A 297 27.64 -16.06 -12.02
N SER A 298 27.97 -17.13 -12.74
CA SER A 298 27.54 -17.34 -14.12
C SER A 298 26.23 -18.12 -14.15
N GLY A 299 25.28 -17.76 -15.00
CA GLY A 299 24.01 -18.47 -15.11
C GLY A 299 22.92 -17.65 -15.80
N LEU A 300 21.70 -18.20 -15.79
CA LEU A 300 20.50 -17.49 -16.22
C LEU A 300 20.03 -16.57 -15.09
N ILE A 301 19.68 -15.35 -15.47
CA ILE A 301 19.09 -14.34 -14.60
C ILE A 301 17.61 -14.32 -14.95
N HIS A 302 16.81 -14.85 -14.03
CA HIS A 302 15.38 -15.04 -14.23
C HIS A 302 14.57 -13.79 -13.90
N GLY A 303 15.13 -12.86 -13.13
CA GLY A 303 14.44 -11.63 -12.75
C GLY A 303 15.19 -10.82 -11.70
N LEU A 304 14.46 -9.89 -11.06
CA LEU A 304 14.92 -9.10 -9.93
C LEU A 304 14.09 -9.43 -8.68
N ALA A 305 14.78 -9.63 -7.56
CA ALA A 305 14.21 -9.79 -6.24
C ALA A 305 14.28 -8.47 -5.48
N PHE A 306 13.28 -8.19 -4.66
CA PHE A 306 13.08 -6.95 -3.93
C PHE A 306 12.74 -7.21 -2.48
N TRP A 307 13.30 -6.36 -1.62
CA TRP A 307 12.97 -6.26 -0.21
C TRP A 307 13.21 -4.82 0.25
N PHE A 308 12.89 -4.51 1.49
CA PHE A 308 13.10 -3.17 2.04
C PHE A 308 13.51 -3.20 3.51
N ASP A 309 14.20 -2.15 3.90
CA ASP A 309 14.49 -1.83 5.28
C ASP A 309 13.93 -0.45 5.60
N VAL A 310 13.47 -0.23 6.83
CA VAL A 310 13.09 1.09 7.33
C VAL A 310 13.86 1.45 8.58
N ALA A 311 14.36 2.68 8.63
CA ALA A 311 15.16 3.19 9.72
C ALA A 311 14.36 4.17 10.56
N PHE A 312 14.36 3.94 11.87
CA PHE A 312 13.84 4.82 12.89
C PHE A 312 15.03 5.60 13.47
N VAL A 313 15.30 6.80 12.96
CA VAL A 313 16.45 7.62 13.40
C VAL A 313 16.03 8.53 14.55
N GLY A 314 16.13 8.02 15.78
CA GLY A 314 15.91 8.82 16.98
C GLY A 314 17.17 9.49 17.51
N SER A 315 16.99 10.39 18.49
CA SER A 315 18.08 11.17 19.10
C SER A 315 19.08 10.32 19.89
N LYS A 316 18.66 9.16 20.41
CA LYS A 316 19.52 8.26 21.18
C LYS A 316 20.11 7.16 20.32
N MET A 317 19.33 6.54 19.45
CA MET A 317 19.81 5.51 18.54
C MET A 317 18.92 5.29 17.32
N THR A 318 19.54 4.77 16.26
CA THR A 318 18.82 4.26 15.09
C THR A 318 18.40 2.80 15.30
N VAL A 319 17.12 2.51 15.06
CA VAL A 319 16.58 1.14 15.02
C VAL A 319 16.17 0.81 13.59
N TRP A 320 16.39 -0.41 13.14
CA TRP A 320 16.05 -0.87 11.80
C TRP A 320 15.00 -1.99 11.86
N LEU A 321 14.00 -1.92 10.99
CA LEU A 321 13.13 -3.03 10.63
C LEU A 321 13.51 -3.46 9.22
N SER A 322 13.98 -4.69 9.05
CA SER A 322 14.41 -5.23 7.77
C SER A 322 13.50 -6.36 7.33
N THR A 323 13.24 -6.42 6.02
CA THR A 323 12.57 -7.54 5.35
C THR A 323 13.52 -8.30 4.43
N ALA A 324 14.83 -8.13 4.62
CA ALA A 324 15.83 -8.83 3.82
C ALA A 324 15.68 -10.36 3.94
N PRO A 325 15.99 -11.13 2.89
CA PRO A 325 15.94 -12.60 2.93
C PRO A 325 16.97 -13.21 3.92
N SER A 326 17.90 -12.41 4.43
CA SER A 326 18.83 -12.80 5.50
C SER A 326 18.23 -12.72 6.91
N GLU A 327 17.11 -12.02 7.06
CA GLU A 327 16.49 -11.72 8.35
C GLU A 327 15.29 -12.63 8.62
N PRO A 328 14.81 -12.72 9.88
CA PRO A 328 13.60 -13.48 10.19
C PRO A 328 12.41 -12.99 9.38
N LEU A 329 11.58 -13.95 8.94
CA LEU A 329 10.45 -13.68 8.06
C LEU A 329 9.44 -12.72 8.69
N THR A 330 8.94 -11.79 7.87
CA THR A 330 7.82 -10.90 8.19
C THR A 330 6.64 -11.19 7.28
N HIS A 331 5.46 -10.67 7.59
CA HIS A 331 4.28 -10.85 6.73
C HIS A 331 4.41 -10.20 5.34
N TRP A 332 5.39 -9.31 5.12
CA TRP A 332 5.66 -8.72 3.82
C TRP A 332 6.38 -9.66 2.86
N TYR A 333 7.03 -10.71 3.38
CA TYR A 333 7.92 -11.59 2.63
C TYR A 333 8.95 -10.78 1.81
N GLN A 334 9.39 -11.32 0.68
CA GLN A 334 10.10 -10.61 -0.37
C GLN A 334 9.25 -10.65 -1.65
N VAL A 335 9.64 -9.86 -2.66
CA VAL A 335 8.93 -9.84 -3.94
C VAL A 335 9.88 -10.13 -5.08
N ARG A 336 9.51 -11.03 -5.99
CA ARG A 336 10.29 -11.40 -7.17
C ARG A 336 9.53 -11.05 -8.43
N CYS A 337 10.19 -10.32 -9.32
CA CYS A 337 9.67 -9.96 -10.63
C CYS A 337 10.47 -10.70 -11.70
N LEU A 338 9.82 -11.65 -12.39
CA LEU A 338 10.44 -12.40 -13.47
C LEU A 338 10.64 -11.50 -14.71
N PHE A 339 11.71 -11.74 -15.46
CA PHE A 339 11.83 -11.29 -16.83
C PHE A 339 10.99 -12.17 -17.76
N GLN A 340 10.47 -11.61 -18.85
CA GLN A 340 9.80 -12.45 -19.86
C GLN A 340 10.75 -13.48 -20.47
N THR A 341 11.98 -13.05 -20.77
CA THR A 341 13.06 -13.92 -21.27
C THR A 341 14.26 -13.83 -20.32
N PRO A 342 14.72 -14.94 -19.72
CA PRO A 342 15.90 -14.92 -18.85
C PRO A 342 17.15 -14.45 -19.61
N LEU A 343 18.04 -13.76 -18.90
CA LEU A 343 19.30 -13.27 -19.47
C LEU A 343 20.46 -14.14 -19.02
N PHE A 344 21.30 -14.62 -19.94
CA PHE A 344 22.52 -15.31 -19.57
C PHE A 344 23.64 -14.30 -19.28
N GLY A 345 24.24 -14.38 -18.09
CA GLY A 345 25.38 -13.57 -17.70
C GLY A 345 26.52 -14.45 -17.17
N LYS A 346 27.77 -14.03 -17.39
CA LYS A 346 28.97 -14.66 -16.83
C LYS A 346 29.46 -13.89 -15.61
N VAL A 347 30.10 -14.59 -14.68
CA VAL A 347 30.79 -13.96 -13.55
C VAL A 347 31.72 -12.83 -14.01
N GLY A 348 31.67 -11.71 -13.31
CA GLY A 348 32.43 -10.49 -13.63
C GLY A 348 31.80 -9.58 -14.69
N GLN A 349 30.79 -10.05 -15.44
CA GLN A 349 30.00 -9.22 -16.33
C GLN A 349 29.05 -8.29 -15.57
N THR A 350 28.46 -7.35 -16.30
CA THR A 350 27.60 -6.32 -15.74
C THR A 350 26.19 -6.48 -16.27
N LEU A 351 25.21 -6.47 -15.37
CA LEU A 351 23.79 -6.32 -15.68
C LEU A 351 23.37 -4.90 -15.30
N SER A 352 23.08 -4.05 -16.29
CA SER A 352 22.61 -2.69 -16.06
C SER A 352 21.17 -2.51 -16.51
N GLY A 353 20.49 -1.49 -16.00
CA GLY A 353 19.10 -1.24 -16.37
C GLY A 353 18.40 -0.30 -15.42
N THR A 354 17.06 -0.33 -15.51
CA THR A 354 16.20 0.57 -14.75
C THR A 354 14.94 -0.17 -14.32
N VAL A 355 14.52 0.04 -13.07
CA VAL A 355 13.17 -0.26 -12.58
C VAL A 355 12.41 1.05 -12.46
N GLN A 356 11.22 1.14 -13.06
CA GLN A 356 10.34 2.29 -12.97
C GLN A 356 9.02 1.86 -12.33
N PHE A 357 8.61 2.59 -11.29
CA PHE A 357 7.31 2.45 -10.64
C PHE A 357 6.44 3.63 -11.04
N ILE A 358 5.28 3.36 -11.62
CA ILE A 358 4.29 4.37 -12.00
C ILE A 358 3.04 4.15 -11.17
N ALA A 359 2.70 5.13 -10.34
CA ALA A 359 1.53 5.06 -9.47
C ALA A 359 0.25 5.01 -10.32
N ASN A 360 -0.65 4.06 -10.01
CA ASN A 360 -1.92 3.90 -10.70
C ASN A 360 -3.11 4.21 -9.78
N THR A 361 -4.30 4.34 -10.37
CA THR A 361 -5.55 4.74 -9.68
C THR A 361 -6.12 3.66 -8.75
N ARG A 362 -5.53 2.44 -8.76
CA ARG A 362 -5.97 1.26 -8.00
C ARG A 362 -5.23 1.10 -6.66
N LYS A 363 -4.66 2.20 -6.14
CA LYS A 363 -3.77 2.25 -4.96
C LYS A 363 -2.55 1.33 -5.08
N SER A 364 -1.94 1.24 -6.25
CA SER A 364 -0.73 0.44 -6.46
C SER A 364 0.15 1.03 -7.55
N TYR A 365 1.07 0.23 -8.08
CA TYR A 365 2.07 0.64 -9.07
C TYR A 365 2.10 -0.31 -10.25
N ASP A 366 2.21 0.27 -11.44
CA ASP A 366 2.68 -0.43 -12.62
C ASP A 366 4.22 -0.40 -12.60
N ILE A 367 4.85 -1.57 -12.72
CA ILE A 367 6.30 -1.73 -12.62
C ILE A 367 6.86 -2.03 -14.00
N HIS A 368 7.80 -1.23 -14.48
CA HIS A 368 8.52 -1.50 -15.72
C HIS A 368 9.99 -1.77 -15.44
N ILE A 369 10.46 -2.96 -15.77
CA ILE A 369 11.85 -3.36 -15.60
C ILE A 369 12.48 -3.50 -16.97
N THR A 370 13.65 -2.89 -17.14
CA THR A 370 14.52 -3.09 -18.30
C THR A 370 15.90 -3.46 -17.81
N ALA A 371 16.52 -4.46 -18.44
CA ALA A 371 17.84 -4.95 -18.07
C ALA A 371 18.64 -5.34 -19.32
N VAL A 372 19.95 -5.12 -19.29
CA VAL A 372 20.90 -5.47 -20.35
C VAL A 372 22.15 -6.08 -19.75
N VAL A 373 22.66 -7.16 -20.35
CA VAL A 373 23.99 -7.68 -20.04
C VAL A 373 25.00 -6.92 -20.92
N ASP A 374 25.69 -5.95 -20.34
CA ASP A 374 26.45 -4.91 -21.04
C ASP A 374 27.42 -5.46 -22.09
N GLN A 375 28.12 -6.55 -21.77
CA GLN A 375 29.13 -7.14 -22.64
C GLN A 375 28.55 -7.89 -23.85
N SER A 376 27.29 -8.33 -23.76
CA SER A 376 26.63 -9.07 -24.84
C SER A 376 25.61 -8.23 -25.61
N GLY A 377 25.10 -7.17 -24.98
CA GLY A 377 24.00 -6.36 -25.50
C GLY A 377 22.63 -7.04 -25.45
N PHE A 378 22.51 -8.27 -24.92
CA PHE A 378 21.22 -8.92 -24.75
C PHE A 378 20.36 -8.18 -23.73
N LYS A 379 19.12 -7.88 -24.13
CA LYS A 379 18.16 -7.11 -23.35
C LYS A 379 16.97 -7.97 -22.99
N SER A 380 16.44 -7.74 -21.80
CA SER A 380 15.16 -8.28 -21.37
C SER A 380 14.50 -7.30 -20.42
N GLY A 381 13.28 -7.60 -20.04
CA GLY A 381 12.49 -6.76 -19.18
C GLY A 381 11.13 -7.39 -18.93
N ASN A 382 10.32 -6.66 -18.19
CA ASN A 382 8.93 -7.01 -17.99
C ASN A 382 8.12 -5.78 -17.55
N SER A 383 6.81 -5.82 -17.77
CA SER A 383 5.86 -4.90 -17.17
C SER A 383 4.96 -5.69 -16.22
N LEU A 384 4.88 -5.29 -14.96
CA LEU A 384 4.14 -5.99 -13.92
C LEU A 384 3.12 -5.08 -13.25
N ASP A 385 2.09 -5.67 -12.67
CA ASP A 385 1.05 -4.99 -11.90
C ASP A 385 1.15 -5.37 -10.42
N LEU A 386 1.65 -4.45 -9.59
CA LEU A 386 1.80 -4.69 -8.15
C LEU A 386 0.47 -4.86 -7.42
N LYS A 387 -0.67 -4.52 -8.06
CA LYS A 387 -2.00 -4.74 -7.50
C LYS A 387 -2.39 -6.21 -7.49
N ASN A 388 -1.83 -7.02 -8.40
CA ASN A 388 -2.20 -8.42 -8.60
C ASN A 388 -1.00 -9.36 -8.37
N PRO A 389 -0.46 -9.42 -7.13
CA PRO A 389 0.63 -10.33 -6.82
C PRO A 389 0.15 -11.78 -6.80
N PHE A 390 1.07 -12.69 -7.10
CA PHE A 390 0.91 -14.12 -6.88
C PHE A 390 1.57 -14.50 -5.55
N PHE A 391 0.79 -15.00 -4.61
CA PHE A 391 1.29 -15.53 -3.33
C PHE A 391 1.67 -17.00 -3.51
N ARG A 392 2.95 -17.31 -3.30
CA ARG A 392 3.52 -18.65 -3.42
C ARG A 392 3.98 -19.13 -2.05
#